data_AF-A0A971MEW8-F1
#
_entry.id   AF-A0A971MEW8-F1
#
_cell.length_a   1.000
_cell.length_b   1.000
_cell.length_c   1.000
_cell.angle_alpha   90.00
_cell.angle_beta   90.00
_cell.angle_gamma   90.00
#
_symmetry.space_group_name_H-M   'P 1'
#
loop_
_entity.id
_entity.type
_entity.pdbx_description
1 polymer ?
#
loop_
_entity_poly.entity_id
_entity_poly.type
_entity_poly.pdbx_seq_one_letter_code
_entity_poly.pdbx_strand_id
1 'polypeptide(L)'
;MLVAEKEYGHYEYGQYHVEERQKKNRLNNRNRRIKAKKRNKAANRLAIISLAMVCLFLALFILYRYANITKIRTEITELEKQRIQLEKDKEFLLAELEGIKSSSRIEENAMIILGMDYPTEEQVVYVNLEEDLAEEQELKEELSLFGQFKNIVNLVLNLF
;
A
#
# COMPACT_ATOMS: atom_id res chain seq x y z
N MET A 1 -85.75 -12.05 73.78
CA MET A 1 -84.47 -11.59 73.20
C MET A 1 -83.86 -12.75 72.45
N LEU A 2 -83.92 -12.72 71.11
CA LEU A 2 -83.08 -13.51 70.22
C LEU A 2 -82.94 -12.69 68.94
N VAL A 3 -81.76 -12.11 68.74
CA VAL A 3 -81.38 -11.39 67.54
C VAL A 3 -80.64 -12.38 66.67
N ALA A 4 -81.19 -12.71 65.49
CA ALA A 4 -80.51 -13.51 64.50
C ALA A 4 -79.60 -12.58 63.70
N GLU A 5 -78.29 -12.74 63.88
CA GLU A 5 -77.28 -12.02 63.12
C GLU A 5 -77.22 -12.60 61.70
N LYS A 6 -77.55 -11.76 60.73
CA LYS A 6 -77.61 -12.12 59.32
C LYS A 6 -76.20 -11.98 58.74
N GLU A 7 -75.39 -13.03 58.80
CA GLU A 7 -74.08 -13.09 58.13
C GLU A 7 -74.29 -13.08 56.61
N TYR A 8 -74.22 -11.89 56.01
CA TYR A 8 -74.14 -11.75 54.57
C TYR A 8 -72.83 -11.05 54.24
N GLY A 9 -72.06 -11.69 53.35
CA GLY A 9 -71.14 -10.95 52.48
C GLY A 9 -69.65 -11.22 52.63
N HIS A 10 -69.19 -12.22 53.40
CA HIS A 10 -67.75 -12.48 53.46
C HIS A 10 -67.24 -13.39 52.32
N TYR A 11 -68.07 -14.34 51.86
CA TYR A 11 -67.70 -15.32 50.84
C TYR A 11 -67.73 -14.77 49.40
N GLU A 12 -68.62 -13.83 49.08
CA GLU A 12 -68.63 -13.18 47.74
C GLU A 12 -67.50 -12.16 47.58
N TYR A 13 -67.14 -11.43 48.63
CA TYR A 13 -66.08 -10.42 48.61
C TYR A 13 -64.70 -11.03 48.32
N GLY A 14 -64.42 -12.20 48.90
CA GLY A 14 -63.18 -12.94 48.66
C GLY A 14 -63.06 -13.43 47.21
N GLN A 15 -64.14 -13.92 46.61
CA GLN A 15 -64.13 -14.40 45.22
C GLN A 15 -63.94 -13.25 44.21
N TYR A 16 -64.58 -12.11 44.43
CA TYR A 16 -64.45 -10.93 43.56
C TYR A 16 -62.99 -10.44 43.48
N HIS A 17 -62.33 -10.30 44.64
CA HIS A 17 -60.94 -9.82 44.68
C HIS A 17 -59.94 -10.81 44.07
N VAL A 18 -60.22 -12.12 44.14
CA VAL A 18 -59.39 -13.14 43.50
C VAL A 18 -59.52 -13.07 41.98
N GLU A 19 -60.74 -12.92 41.44
CA GLU A 19 -60.95 -12.79 39.99
C GLU A 19 -60.33 -11.52 39.42
N GLU A 20 -60.44 -10.38 40.11
CA GLU A 20 -59.82 -9.13 39.68
C GLU A 20 -58.29 -9.23 39.64
N ARG A 21 -57.66 -9.84 40.67
CA ARG A 21 -56.21 -10.10 40.67
C ARG A 21 -55.79 -11.00 39.51
N GLN A 22 -56.56 -12.06 39.25
CA GLN A 22 -56.28 -12.96 38.12
C GLN A 22 -56.41 -12.24 36.77
N LYS A 23 -57.44 -11.41 36.59
CA LYS A 23 -57.62 -10.60 35.37
C LYS A 23 -56.47 -9.59 35.19
N LYS A 24 -56.06 -8.89 36.26
CA LYS A 24 -54.91 -7.96 36.24
C LYS A 24 -53.60 -8.67 35.88
N ASN A 25 -53.34 -9.83 36.47
CA ASN A 25 -52.13 -10.61 36.18
C ASN A 25 -52.11 -11.14 34.74
N ARG A 26 -53.25 -11.58 34.20
CA ARG A 26 -53.38 -11.97 32.79
C ARG A 26 -53.15 -10.79 31.85
N LEU A 27 -53.71 -9.61 32.17
CA LEU A 27 -53.50 -8.39 31.37
C LEU A 27 -52.04 -7.94 31.39
N ASN A 28 -51.39 -7.97 32.56
CA ASN A 28 -50.00 -7.57 32.72
C ASN A 28 -49.04 -8.53 31.99
N ASN A 29 -49.29 -9.83 32.06
CA ASN A 29 -48.53 -10.83 31.30
C ASN A 29 -48.74 -10.68 29.78
N ARG A 30 -49.95 -10.34 29.33
CA ARG A 30 -50.23 -10.06 27.91
C ARG A 30 -49.47 -8.81 27.44
N ASN A 31 -49.48 -7.73 28.24
CA ASN A 31 -48.78 -6.49 27.93
C ASN A 31 -47.25 -6.67 27.92
N ARG A 32 -46.69 -7.47 28.84
CA ARG A 32 -45.26 -7.84 28.83
C ARG A 32 -44.88 -8.64 27.57
N ARG A 33 -45.70 -9.62 27.18
CA ARG A 33 -45.49 -10.41 25.95
C ARG A 33 -45.59 -9.56 24.67
N ILE A 34 -46.52 -8.61 24.62
CA ILE A 34 -46.66 -7.68 23.48
C ILE A 34 -45.44 -6.74 23.40
N LYS A 35 -44.99 -6.17 24.53
CA LYS A 35 -43.78 -5.34 24.59
C LYS A 35 -42.53 -6.13 24.18
N ALA A 36 -42.38 -7.38 24.63
CA ALA A 36 -41.28 -8.25 24.22
C ALA A 36 -41.31 -8.56 22.71
N LYS A 37 -42.47 -8.91 22.14
CA LYS A 37 -42.62 -9.09 20.68
C LYS A 37 -42.30 -7.81 19.88
N LYS A 38 -42.67 -6.64 20.39
CA LYS A 38 -42.39 -5.34 19.74
C LYS A 38 -40.89 -5.00 19.78
N ARG A 39 -40.20 -5.29 20.89
CA ARG A 39 -38.73 -5.17 21.02
C ARG A 39 -37.99 -6.14 20.09
N ASN A 40 -38.44 -7.38 19.98
CA ASN A 40 -37.84 -8.35 19.06
C ASN A 40 -38.04 -7.95 17.59
N LYS A 41 -39.18 -7.37 17.22
CA LYS A 41 -39.36 -6.80 15.86
C LYS A 41 -38.41 -5.64 15.57
N ALA A 42 -38.16 -4.76 16.55
CA ALA A 42 -37.21 -3.66 16.39
C ALA A 42 -35.76 -4.16 16.31
N ALA A 43 -35.38 -5.12 17.17
CA ALA A 43 -34.07 -5.76 17.14
C ALA A 43 -33.80 -6.49 15.81
N ASN A 44 -34.79 -7.22 15.28
CA ASN A 44 -34.65 -7.89 13.99
C ASN A 44 -34.49 -6.90 12.83
N ARG A 45 -35.18 -5.76 12.85
CA ARG A 45 -34.99 -4.69 11.85
C ARG A 45 -33.59 -4.09 11.93
N LEU A 46 -33.08 -3.84 13.14
CA LEU A 46 -31.72 -3.35 13.33
C LEU A 46 -30.68 -4.38 12.88
N ALA A 47 -30.92 -5.68 13.11
CA ALA A 47 -30.04 -6.75 12.66
C ALA A 47 -29.93 -6.83 11.12
N ILE A 48 -31.05 -6.62 10.41
CA ILE A 48 -31.06 -6.56 8.94
C ILE A 48 -30.28 -5.34 8.44
N ILE A 49 -30.47 -4.18 9.07
CA ILE A 49 -29.73 -2.96 8.71
C ILE A 49 -28.23 -3.13 9.00
N SER A 50 -27.86 -3.73 10.14
CA SER A 50 -26.45 -4.00 10.46
C SER A 50 -25.83 -4.97 9.48
N LEU A 51 -26.56 -6.01 9.04
CA LEU A 51 -26.08 -6.94 8.03
C LEU A 51 -25.85 -6.23 6.68
N ALA A 52 -26.79 -5.37 6.27
CA ALA A 52 -26.64 -4.56 5.06
C ALA A 52 -25.42 -3.62 5.15
N MET A 53 -25.19 -3.00 6.31
CA MET A 53 -24.01 -2.17 6.55
C MET A 53 -22.71 -2.97 6.47
N VAL A 54 -22.66 -4.18 7.05
CA VAL A 54 -21.48 -5.06 6.96
C VAL A 54 -21.20 -5.44 5.49
N CYS A 55 -22.22 -5.80 4.72
CA CYS A 55 -22.07 -6.08 3.29
C CYS A 55 -21.53 -4.87 2.53
N LEU A 56 -22.04 -3.67 2.83
CA LEU A 56 -21.58 -2.43 2.21
C LEU A 56 -20.12 -2.12 2.57
N PHE A 57 -19.73 -2.28 3.84
CA PHE A 57 -18.34 -2.13 4.26
C PHE A 57 -17.42 -3.14 3.59
N LEU A 58 -17.84 -4.39 3.42
CA LEU A 58 -17.06 -5.39 2.68
C LEU A 58 -16.85 -4.98 1.22
N ALA A 59 -17.91 -4.51 0.55
CA ALA A 59 -17.83 -4.06 -0.84
C ALA A 59 -16.89 -2.86 -0.98
N LEU A 60 -16.99 -1.87 -0.10
CA LEU A 60 -16.10 -0.71 -0.06
C LEU A 60 -14.65 -1.10 0.25
N PHE A 61 -14.44 -2.06 1.15
CA PHE A 61 -13.10 -2.55 1.49
C PHE A 61 -12.43 -3.20 0.28
N ILE A 62 -13.16 -4.05 -0.46
CA ILE A 62 -12.65 -4.66 -1.70
C ILE A 62 -12.31 -3.58 -2.71
N LEU A 63 -13.20 -2.61 -2.92
CA LEU A 63 -12.96 -1.50 -3.86
C LEU A 63 -11.74 -0.67 -3.48
N TYR A 64 -11.56 -0.36 -2.19
CA TYR A 64 -10.39 0.36 -1.67
C TYR A 64 -9.09 -0.40 -1.96
N ARG A 65 -9.08 -1.72 -1.76
CA ARG A 65 -7.93 -2.57 -2.09
C ARG A 65 -7.63 -2.53 -3.59
N TYR A 66 -8.66 -2.62 -4.44
CA TYR A 66 -8.50 -2.50 -5.89
C TYR A 66 -7.95 -1.13 -6.30
N ALA A 67 -8.48 -0.04 -5.75
CA ALA A 67 -8.00 1.31 -6.03
C ALA A 67 -6.51 1.47 -5.67
N ASN A 68 -6.08 0.94 -4.53
CA ASN A 68 -4.68 0.95 -4.12
C ASN A 68 -3.80 0.12 -5.07
N ILE A 69 -4.25 -1.06 -5.48
CA ILE A 69 -3.53 -1.89 -6.46
C ILE A 69 -3.38 -1.13 -7.78
N THR A 70 -4.44 -0.49 -8.26
CA THR A 70 -4.41 0.31 -9.48
C THR A 70 -3.44 1.48 -9.36
N LYS A 71 -3.44 2.19 -8.22
CA LYS A 71 -2.51 3.30 -7.97
C LYS A 71 -1.05 2.84 -8.04
N ILE A 72 -0.74 1.72 -7.38
CA ILE A 72 0.61 1.14 -7.41
C ILE A 72 0.97 0.71 -8.84
N ARG A 73 0.05 0.08 -9.57
CA ARG A 73 0.26 -0.29 -10.98
C ARG A 73 0.56 0.93 -11.84
N THR A 74 -0.19 2.02 -11.69
CA THR A 74 0.06 3.25 -12.46
C THR A 74 1.42 3.86 -12.16
N GLU A 75 1.83 3.85 -10.89
CA GLU A 75 3.15 4.32 -10.47
C GLU A 75 4.28 3.47 -11.05
N ILE A 76 4.13 2.14 -11.01
CA ILE A 76 5.08 1.21 -11.65
C ILE A 76 5.18 1.49 -13.15
N THR A 77 4.05 1.64 -13.84
CA THR A 77 4.03 1.92 -15.29
C THR A 77 4.71 3.26 -15.61
N GLU A 78 4.54 4.28 -14.77
CA GLU A 78 5.22 5.57 -14.95
C GLU A 78 6.73 5.44 -14.76
N LEU A 79 7.17 4.73 -13.71
CA LEU A 79 8.58 4.46 -13.45
C LEU A 79 9.23 3.64 -14.57
N GLU A 80 8.53 2.63 -15.11
CA GLU A 80 9.00 1.84 -16.25
C GLU A 80 9.16 2.71 -17.50
N LYS A 81 8.22 3.61 -17.77
CA LYS A 81 8.35 4.56 -18.89
C LYS A 81 9.55 5.47 -18.72
N GLN A 82 9.77 6.01 -17.51
CA GLN A 82 10.93 6.85 -17.23
C GLN A 82 12.24 6.07 -17.41
N ARG A 83 12.30 4.82 -16.94
CA ARG A 83 13.43 3.91 -17.16
C ARG A 83 13.75 3.72 -18.63
N ILE A 84 12.74 3.38 -19.44
CA ILE A 84 12.89 3.17 -20.88
C ILE A 84 13.35 4.45 -21.57
N GLN A 85 12.80 5.60 -21.18
CA GLN A 85 13.23 6.88 -21.74
C GLN A 85 14.70 7.16 -21.43
N LEU A 86 15.11 6.98 -20.18
CA LEU A 86 16.48 7.23 -19.75
C LEU A 86 17.48 6.28 -20.41
N GLU A 87 17.08 5.02 -20.66
CA GLU A 87 17.89 4.05 -21.38
C GLU A 87 18.07 4.43 -22.85
N LYS A 88 17.00 4.88 -23.51
CA LYS A 88 17.08 5.43 -24.88
C LYS A 88 17.96 6.67 -24.96
N ASP A 89 17.81 7.59 -24.01
CA ASP A 89 18.62 8.81 -23.97
C ASP A 89 20.10 8.45 -23.77
N LYS A 90 20.40 7.45 -22.93
CA LYS A 90 21.76 6.92 -22.76
C LYS A 90 22.30 6.31 -24.06
N GLU A 91 21.54 5.45 -24.73
CA GLU A 91 21.96 4.86 -26.00
C GLU A 91 22.20 5.93 -27.07
N PHE A 92 21.32 6.93 -27.15
CA PHE A 92 21.49 8.06 -28.06
C PHE A 92 22.78 8.84 -27.76
N LEU A 93 23.03 9.18 -26.50
CA LEU A 93 24.25 9.88 -26.10
C LEU A 93 25.51 9.05 -26.34
N LEU A 94 25.44 7.73 -26.16
CA LEU A 94 26.55 6.84 -26.49
C LEU A 94 26.84 6.82 -27.99
N ALA A 95 25.80 6.75 -28.83
CA ALA A 95 25.96 6.82 -30.28
C ALA A 95 26.52 8.17 -30.73
N GLU A 96 26.06 9.28 -30.13
CA GLU A 96 26.60 10.61 -30.38
C GLU A 96 28.07 10.71 -29.98
N LEU A 97 28.42 10.19 -28.79
CA LEU A 97 29.78 10.14 -28.29
C LEU A 97 30.69 9.32 -29.20
N GLU A 98 30.25 8.13 -29.65
CA GLU A 98 30.98 7.31 -30.61
C GLU A 98 31.16 8.03 -31.94
N GLY A 99 30.13 8.76 -32.39
CA GLY A 99 30.21 9.63 -33.55
C GLY A 99 31.33 10.65 -33.40
N ILE A 100 31.33 11.43 -32.31
CA ILE A 100 32.34 12.48 -32.05
C ILE A 100 33.73 11.87 -31.84
N LYS A 101 33.84 10.74 -31.15
CA LYS A 101 35.11 10.04 -30.88
C LYS A 101 35.65 9.33 -32.11
N SER A 102 34.86 9.14 -33.17
CA SER A 102 35.32 8.47 -34.38
C SER A 102 36.53 9.20 -34.95
N SER A 103 37.61 8.44 -35.21
CA SER A 103 38.87 9.00 -35.71
C SER A 103 38.66 9.87 -36.94
N SER A 104 37.76 9.46 -37.85
CA SER A 104 37.42 10.20 -39.06
C SER A 104 36.79 11.58 -38.78
N ARG A 105 35.89 11.70 -37.78
CA ARG A 105 35.34 13.02 -37.43
C ARG A 105 36.35 13.90 -36.69
N ILE A 106 37.22 13.30 -35.89
CA ILE A 106 38.31 14.03 -35.24
C ILE A 106 39.27 14.58 -36.29
N GLU A 107 39.66 13.75 -37.26
CA GLU A 107 40.52 14.12 -38.39
C GLU A 107 39.89 15.20 -39.25
N GLU A 108 38.61 15.05 -39.62
CA GLU A 108 37.86 16.05 -40.40
C GLU A 108 37.79 17.40 -39.66
N ASN A 109 37.46 17.41 -38.37
CA ASN A 109 37.45 18.63 -37.57
C ASN A 109 38.85 19.23 -37.42
N ALA A 110 39.88 18.41 -37.22
CA ALA A 110 41.26 18.88 -37.13
C ALA A 110 41.71 19.56 -38.43
N MET A 111 41.42 18.97 -39.59
CA MET A 111 41.79 19.56 -40.88
C MET A 111 40.93 20.77 -41.25
N ILE A 112 39.61 20.68 -41.13
CA ILE A 112 38.68 21.71 -41.65
C ILE A 112 38.52 22.88 -40.68
N ILE A 113 38.36 22.61 -39.38
CA ILE A 113 38.07 23.65 -38.37
C ILE A 113 39.36 24.21 -37.80
N LEU A 114 40.32 23.34 -37.47
CA LEU A 114 41.57 23.73 -36.81
C LEU A 114 42.70 24.01 -37.81
N GLY A 115 42.51 23.71 -39.10
CA GLY A 115 43.53 23.94 -40.14
C GLY A 115 44.78 23.09 -39.96
N MET A 116 44.66 21.95 -39.28
CA MET A 116 45.76 21.00 -39.07
C MET A 116 46.06 20.22 -40.35
N ASP A 117 47.30 19.79 -40.50
CA ASP A 117 47.74 18.91 -41.58
C ASP A 117 48.46 17.68 -41.00
N TYR A 118 48.61 16.64 -41.80
CA TYR A 118 49.28 15.42 -41.37
C TYR A 118 50.74 15.70 -40.99
N PRO A 119 51.24 15.15 -39.87
CA PRO A 119 52.62 15.34 -39.45
C PRO A 119 53.60 14.72 -40.45
N THR A 120 54.76 15.37 -40.60
CA THR A 120 55.88 14.83 -41.38
C THR A 120 56.59 13.71 -40.61
N GLU A 121 57.30 12.83 -41.30
CA GLU A 121 57.99 11.68 -40.69
C GLU A 121 58.94 12.07 -39.55
N GLU A 122 59.53 13.27 -39.65
CA GLU A 122 60.45 13.83 -38.65
C GLU A 122 59.76 14.25 -37.34
N GLN A 123 58.43 14.41 -37.36
CA GLN A 123 57.60 14.86 -36.24
C GLN A 123 56.91 13.71 -35.50
N VAL A 124 57.06 12.46 -35.96
CA VAL A 124 56.43 11.27 -35.36
C VAL A 124 57.35 10.68 -34.29
N VAL A 125 56.89 10.64 -33.04
CA VAL A 125 57.61 10.03 -31.90
C VAL A 125 56.81 8.85 -31.37
N TYR A 126 57.42 7.67 -31.32
CA TYR A 126 56.81 6.46 -30.76
C TYR A 126 57.11 6.34 -29.27
N VAL A 127 56.07 6.18 -28.46
CA VAL A 127 56.17 6.01 -27.00
C VAL A 127 55.89 4.56 -26.64
N ASN A 128 56.73 3.97 -25.78
CA ASN A 128 56.57 2.58 -25.34
C ASN A 128 55.81 2.54 -23.99
N LEU A 129 54.74 1.75 -23.91
CA LEU A 129 53.72 1.83 -22.84
C LEU A 129 53.89 0.79 -21.71
N GLU A 130 54.99 0.05 -21.70
CA GLU A 130 55.19 -1.06 -20.77
C GLU A 130 55.38 -0.61 -19.31
N GLU A 131 55.84 0.62 -19.05
CA GLU A 131 56.09 1.13 -17.70
C GLU A 131 54.84 1.78 -17.05
N ASP A 132 53.98 2.46 -17.82
CA ASP A 132 52.82 3.20 -17.27
C ASP A 132 51.62 2.30 -16.89
N LEU A 133 51.52 1.10 -17.48
CA LEU A 133 50.40 0.18 -17.21
C LEU A 133 50.51 -0.52 -15.85
N ALA A 134 51.71 -0.60 -15.27
CA ALA A 134 51.94 -1.17 -13.95
C ALA A 134 51.41 -0.25 -12.83
N GLU A 135 51.60 1.06 -12.97
CA GLU A 135 51.16 2.06 -11.98
C GLU A 135 49.62 2.21 -11.96
N GLU A 136 48.96 2.13 -13.12
CA GLU A 136 47.49 2.17 -13.19
C GLU A 136 46.83 0.91 -12.59
N GLN A 137 47.50 -0.24 -12.65
CA GLN A 137 46.97 -1.50 -12.09
C GLN A 137 47.01 -1.50 -10.57
N GLU A 138 48.11 -1.04 -9.96
CA GLU A 138 48.22 -0.90 -8.50
C GLU A 138 47.17 0.06 -7.93
N LEU A 139 46.93 1.21 -8.58
CA LEU A 139 45.94 2.20 -8.14
C LEU A 139 44.49 1.67 -8.21
N LYS A 140 44.18 0.86 -9.23
CA LYS A 140 42.86 0.22 -9.40
C LYS A 140 42.65 -0.91 -8.40
N GLU A 141 43.70 -1.65 -8.06
CA GLU A 141 43.65 -2.69 -7.02
C GLU A 141 43.34 -2.06 -5.66
N GLU A 142 44.02 -0.97 -5.31
CA GLU A 142 43.81 -0.26 -4.04
C GLU A 142 42.37 0.28 -3.93
N LEU A 143 41.83 0.90 -4.99
CA LEU A 143 40.44 1.37 -5.04
C LEU A 143 39.41 0.22 -4.92
N SER A 144 39.68 -0.92 -5.57
CA SER A 144 38.82 -2.11 -5.54
C SER A 144 38.70 -2.67 -4.12
N LEU A 145 39.80 -2.70 -3.37
CA LEU A 145 39.82 -3.15 -1.97
C LEU A 145 38.96 -2.25 -1.06
N PHE A 146 39.03 -0.93 -1.22
CA PHE A 146 38.17 0.01 -0.47
C PHE A 146 36.68 -0.18 -0.80
N GLY A 147 36.34 -0.43 -2.06
CA GLY A 147 34.96 -0.72 -2.49
C GLY A 147 34.41 -2.01 -1.86
N GLN A 148 35.23 -3.06 -1.82
CA GLN A 148 34.87 -4.34 -1.17
C GLN A 148 34.71 -4.18 0.35
N PHE A 149 35.57 -3.39 1.00
CA PHE A 149 35.48 -3.10 2.43
C PHE A 149 34.17 -2.42 2.80
N LYS A 150 33.70 -1.45 1.98
CA LYS A 150 32.43 -0.77 2.20
C LYS A 150 31.23 -1.71 2.14
N ASN A 151 31.26 -2.71 1.27
CA ASN A 151 30.21 -3.73 1.18
C ASN A 151 30.16 -4.63 2.42
N ILE A 152 31.32 -5.00 2.97
CA ILE A 152 31.42 -5.77 4.21
C ILE A 152 30.87 -4.98 5.40
N VAL A 153 31.27 -3.71 5.53
CA VAL A 153 30.77 -2.83 6.61
C VAL A 153 29.25 -2.66 6.53
N ASN A 154 28.69 -2.49 5.33
CA ASN A 154 27.26 -2.37 5.14
C ASN A 154 26.50 -3.68 5.49
N LEU A 155 27.09 -4.84 5.21
CA LEU A 155 26.51 -6.13 5.56
C LEU A 155 26.49 -6.35 7.08
N VAL A 156 27.55 -5.96 7.79
CA VAL A 156 27.62 -6.04 9.25
C VAL A 156 26.66 -5.05 9.91
N LEU A 157 26.54 -3.83 9.39
CA LEU A 157 25.62 -2.81 9.92
C LEU A 157 24.14 -3.18 9.75
N ASN A 158 23.78 -3.94 8.70
CA ASN A 158 22.41 -4.43 8.51
C ASN A 158 22.09 -5.68 9.37
N LEU A 159 23.07 -6.24 10.06
CA LEU A 159 22.93 -7.43 10.90
C LEU A 159 22.73 -7.11 12.39
N PHE A 160 22.92 -5.85 12.80
CA PHE A 160 22.68 -5.31 14.15
C PHE A 160 21.54 -4.29 14.12
#